data_AF-A0A081NYB8-F1
#
_entry.id   AF-A0A081NYB8-F1
#
_cell.length_a   1.000
_cell.length_b   1.000
_cell.length_c   1.000
_cell.angle_alpha   90.00
_cell.angle_beta   90.00
_cell.angle_gamma   90.00
#
_symmetry.space_group_name_H-M   'P 1'
#
loop_
_entity.id
_entity.type
_entity.pdbx_description
1 polymer ?
#
loop_
_entity_poly.entity_id
_entity_poly.type
_entity_poly.pdbx_seq_one_letter_code
_entity_poly.pdbx_strand_id
1 'polypeptide(L)' 'MTILYEVSETESLSDEVIQDEMKTILRQMEEAIQQGKSLTCEHIVRLSQELDKYILIAQTRKMRCIS' A
#
# COMPACT_ATOMS: atom_id res chain seq x y z
N MET A 1 -21.31 -0.16 -6.10
CA MET A 1 -20.88 -1.56 -6.33
C MET A 1 -19.48 -1.55 -6.94
N THR A 2 -18.50 -0.99 -6.23
CA THR A 2 -17.15 -0.76 -6.77
C THR A 2 -16.07 -1.30 -5.82
N ILE A 3 -16.41 -1.44 -4.54
CA ILE A 3 -15.48 -1.90 -3.49
C ILE A 3 -15.17 -3.40 -3.61
N LEU A 4 -16.08 -4.21 -4.19
CA LEU A 4 -15.87 -5.66 -4.32
C LEU A 4 -14.89 -6.05 -5.43
N TYR A 5 -14.69 -5.19 -6.45
CA TYR A 5 -13.80 -5.52 -7.57
C TYR A 5 -12.32 -5.29 -7.22
N GLU A 6 -11.96 -4.23 -6.48
CA GLU A 6 -10.55 -3.98 -6.09
C GLU A 6 -10.02 -4.99 -5.05
N VAL A 7 -10.90 -5.57 -4.23
CA VAL A 7 -10.53 -6.62 -3.26
C VAL A 7 -10.20 -7.94 -3.97
N SER A 8 -10.80 -8.22 -5.13
CA SER A 8 -10.63 -9.50 -5.83
C SER A 8 -9.26 -9.66 -6.50
N GLU A 9 -8.65 -8.59 -7.03
CA GLU A 9 -7.32 -8.69 -7.65
C GLU A 9 -6.21 -8.81 -6.61
N THR A 10 -6.38 -8.14 -5.46
CA THR A 10 -5.41 -8.12 -4.37
C THR A 10 -5.44 -9.36 -3.48
N GLU A 11 -6.52 -10.16 -3.50
CA GLU A 11 -6.53 -11.49 -2.87
C GLU A 11 -5.61 -12.50 -3.59
N SER A 12 -5.29 -12.27 -4.86
CA SER A 12 -4.43 -13.15 -5.67
C SER A 12 -2.93 -12.87 -5.56
N LEU A 13 -2.53 -11.71 -5.03
CA LEU A 13 -1.12 -11.34 -4.89
C LEU A 13 -0.43 -12.22 -3.86
N SER A 14 0.85 -12.56 -4.03
CA SER A 14 1.60 -13.20 -2.95
C SER A 14 1.97 -12.18 -1.87
N ASP A 15 2.27 -12.64 -0.66
CA ASP A 15 2.75 -11.76 0.41
C ASP A 15 4.08 -11.07 0.02
N GLU A 16 4.91 -11.74 -0.79
CA GLU A 16 6.14 -11.17 -1.34
C GLU A 16 5.86 -9.99 -2.27
N VAL A 17 4.86 -10.10 -3.16
CA VAL A 17 4.47 -9.01 -4.05
C VAL A 17 3.91 -7.84 -3.25
N ILE A 18 3.06 -8.10 -2.25
CA ILE A 18 2.56 -7.05 -1.35
C ILE A 18 3.73 -6.33 -0.65
N GLN A 19 4.71 -7.09 -0.15
CA GLN A 19 5.87 -6.51 0.52
C GLN A 19 6.72 -5.66 -0.44
N ASP A 20 6.91 -6.10 -1.68
CA ASP A 20 7.69 -5.37 -2.69
C ASP A 20 7.01 -4.05 -3.09
N GLU A 21 5.69 -4.06 -3.28
CA GLU A 21 4.91 -2.85 -3.55
C GLU A 21 5.02 -1.85 -2.39
N MET A 22 4.87 -2.31 -1.15
CA MET A 22 5.03 -1.46 0.03
C MET A 22 6.43 -0.82 0.09
N LYS A 23 7.49 -1.59 -0.23
CA LYS A 23 8.86 -1.05 -0.28
C LYS A 23 9.04 -0.02 -1.39
N THR A 24 8.44 -0.26 -2.55
CA THR A 24 8.49 0.66 -3.69
C THR A 24 7.82 1.99 -3.35
N ILE A 25 6.65 1.95 -2.71
CA ILE A 25 5.93 3.16 -2.27
C ILE A 25 6.77 3.93 -1.25
N LEU A 26 7.33 3.26 -0.25
CA LEU A 26 8.19 3.89 0.75
C LEU A 26 9.42 4.56 0.12
N ARG A 27 10.06 3.92 -0.85
CA ARG A 27 11.18 4.50 -1.61
C ARG A 27 10.75 5.76 -2.35
N GLN A 28 9.59 5.75 -3.02
CA GLN A 28 9.07 6.94 -3.71
C GLN A 28 8.76 8.09 -2.74
N MET A 29 8.23 7.79 -1.55
CA MET A 29 8.02 8.79 -0.50
C MET A 29 9.35 9.38 -0.02
N GLU A 30 10.36 8.55 0.20
CA GLU A 30 11.71 8.99 0.59
C GLU A 30 12.34 9.89 -0.46
N GLU A 31 12.33 9.48 -1.73
CA GLU A 31 12.84 10.28 -2.85
C GLU A 31 12.12 11.63 -2.97
N ALA A 32 10.80 11.64 -2.79
CA ALA A 32 10.00 12.87 -2.80
C ALA A 32 10.38 13.82 -1.65
N ILE A 33 10.61 13.29 -0.44
CA ILE A 33 11.08 14.08 0.71
C ILE A 33 12.49 14.61 0.46
N GLN A 34 13.39 13.79 -0.09
CA GLN A 34 14.75 14.20 -0.44
C GLN A 34 14.78 15.31 -1.51
N GLN A 35 13.79 15.32 -2.42
CA GLN A 35 13.58 16.40 -3.39
C GLN A 35 12.96 17.67 -2.77
N GLY A 36 12.70 17.69 -1.46
CA GLY A 36 12.14 18.84 -0.74
C GLY A 36 10.62 18.95 -0.82
N LYS A 37 9.91 17.89 -1.23
CA LYS A 37 8.43 17.91 -1.22
C LYS A 37 7.93 17.88 0.22
N SER A 38 6.87 18.67 0.49
CA SER A 38 6.18 18.63 1.77
C SER A 38 5.50 17.28 1.98
N LEU A 39 5.51 16.78 3.23
CA LEU A 39 4.75 15.59 3.63
C LEU A 39 3.25 15.72 3.39
N THR A 40 2.74 16.96 3.35
CA THR A 40 1.32 17.26 3.11
C THR A 40 1.00 17.52 1.64
N CYS A 41 1.99 17.44 0.74
CA CYS A 41 1.72 17.63 -0.68
C CYS A 41 0.87 16.46 -1.23
N GLU A 42 0.07 16.77 -2.24
CA GLU A 42 -0.85 15.80 -2.85
C GLU A 42 -0.14 14.49 -3.25
N HIS A 43 1.08 14.58 -3.75
CA HIS A 43 1.85 13.40 -4.16
C HIS A 43 2.18 12.48 -2.98
N ILE A 44 2.70 13.00 -1.87
CA ILE A 44 2.98 12.20 -0.67
C ILE A 44 1.68 11.66 -0.07
N VAL A 45 0.60 12.47 -0.05
CA VAL A 45 -0.71 12.01 0.45
C VAL A 45 -1.23 10.83 -0.35
N ARG A 46 -1.10 10.85 -1.69
CA ARG A 46 -1.51 9.72 -2.54
C ARG A 46 -0.67 8.47 -2.28
N LEU A 47 0.66 8.61 -2.15
CA LEU A 47 1.53 7.48 -1.81
C LEU A 47 1.18 6.87 -0.44
N SER A 48 0.89 7.71 0.56
CA SER A 48 0.42 7.24 1.87
C SER A 48 -0.90 6.46 1.76
N GLN A 49 -1.87 6.96 1.00
CA GLN A 49 -3.15 6.27 0.78
C GLN A 49 -2.97 4.93 0.06
N GLU A 50 -2.01 4.84 -0.86
CA GLU A 50 -1.68 3.61 -1.55
C GLU A 50 -1.02 2.59 -0.62
N LEU A 51 -0.10 3.05 0.24
CA LEU A 51 0.51 2.22 1.27
C LEU A 51 -0.54 1.64 2.24
N ASP A 52 -1.51 2.46 2.65
CA ASP A 52 -2.60 2.02 3.54
C ASP A 52 -3.41 0.87 2.94
N LYS A 53 -3.61 0.83 1.62
CA LYS A 53 -4.29 -0.28 0.94
C LYS A 53 -3.53 -1.60 1.13
N TYR A 54 -2.22 -1.60 0.90
CA TYR A 54 -1.40 -2.81 1.06
C TYR A 54 -1.29 -3.26 2.51
N ILE A 55 -1.21 -2.32 3.46
CA ILE A 55 -1.25 -2.64 4.90
C ILE A 55 -2.56 -3.34 5.26
N LEU A 56 -3.70 -2.83 4.79
CA LEU A 56 -5.01 -3.41 5.07
C LEU A 56 -5.10 -4.85 4.53
N ILE A 57 -4.58 -5.11 3.32
CA ILE A 57 -4.54 -6.46 2.73
C ILE A 57 -3.70 -7.40 3.59
N ALA A 58 -2.47 -6.99 3.94
CA ALA A 58 -1.56 -7.80 4.75
C ALA A 58 -2.14 -8.11 6.14
N GLN A 59 -2.76 -7.12 6.79
CA GLN A 59 -3.42 -7.30 8.08
C GLN A 59 -4.62 -8.25 7.97
N THR A 60 -5.44 -8.11 6.92
CA THR A 60 -6.59 -8.98 6.69
C THR A 60 -6.16 -10.44 6.51
N ARG A 61 -5.10 -10.69 5.75
CA ARG A 61 -4.53 -12.04 5.56
C ARG A 61 -4.02 -12.62 6.88
N LYS A 62 -3.25 -11.84 7.63
CA LYS A 62 -2.75 -12.25 8.95
C LYS A 62 -3.89 -12.65 9.88
N MET A 63 -4.98 -11.89 9.91
CA MET A 63 -6.15 -12.21 10.73
C MET A 63 -6.85 -13.50 10.28
N ARG A 64 -6.90 -13.81 8.98
CA ARG A 64 -7.46 -15.09 8.48
C ARG A 64 -6.62 -16.30 8.90
N CYS A 65 -5.30 -16.16 8.97
CA CYS A 65 -4.38 -17.25 9.35
C CYS A 65 -4.33 -17.56 10.86
N ILE A 66 -4.98 -16.76 11.72
CA ILE A 66 -5.01 -16.98 13.18
C ILE A 66 -6.21 -17.86 13.61
N SER A 67 -6.90 -18.49 12.65
CA SER A 67 -8.05 -19.37 12.90
C SER A 67 -7.64 -20.79 13.28
#